data_AF-A0A432QZX9-F1
#
_entry.id   AF-A0A432QZX9-F1
#
_cell.length_a   1.000
_cell.length_b   1.000
_cell.length_c   1.000
_cell.angle_alpha   90.00
_cell.angle_beta   90.00
_cell.angle_gamma   90.00
#
_symmetry.space_group_name_H-M   'P 1'
#
loop_
_entity.id
_entity.type
_entity.pdbx_description
1 polymer ?
#
loop_
_entity_poly.entity_id
_entity_poly.type
_entity_poly.pdbx_seq_one_letter_code
_entity_poly.pdbx_strand_id
1 'polypeptide(L)'
;MFERLIDEKLLPFLFTKPTHPMRFNELMRANKLYEDHMLLEGNIPGMKLRLGRTYLFMILVWNLVLIPIAMLFHTFLEKIDCHIAIILAVIFTLLFFGILSIFKQWATERMAQKMIRQAWSIHFPYYDYDVNHVKVAKLYTDAMERGVTGANLEMYIMNALSQEK
;
A
#
# COMPACT_ATOMS: atom_id res chain seq x y z
N MET A 1 -5.12 3.29 18.33
CA MET A 1 -6.46 3.79 17.95
C MET A 1 -6.48 4.27 16.49
N PHE A 2 -5.53 5.13 16.10
CA PHE A 2 -5.41 5.66 14.74
C PHE A 2 -5.10 4.60 13.66
N GLU A 3 -4.15 3.69 13.93
CA GLU A 3 -3.84 2.53 13.07
C GLU A 3 -5.09 1.73 12.67
N ARG A 4 -5.95 1.40 13.66
CA ARG A 4 -7.21 0.67 13.40
C ARG A 4 -8.16 1.47 12.52
N LEU A 5 -8.27 2.79 12.71
CA LEU A 5 -9.10 3.63 11.85
C LEU A 5 -8.60 3.63 10.40
N ILE A 6 -7.29 3.69 10.18
CA ILE A 6 -6.69 3.59 8.85
C ILE A 6 -7.04 2.23 8.25
N ASP A 7 -6.71 1.15 8.95
CA ASP A 7 -6.78 -0.17 8.36
C ASP A 7 -8.23 -0.65 8.18
N GLU A 8 -9.15 -0.29 9.08
CA GLU A 8 -10.53 -0.78 9.07
C GLU A 8 -11.50 0.14 8.32
N LYS A 9 -11.23 1.45 8.24
CA LYS A 9 -12.13 2.40 7.59
C LYS A 9 -11.52 3.05 6.34
N LEU A 10 -10.31 3.58 6.45
CA LEU A 10 -9.70 4.33 5.34
C LEU A 10 -9.31 3.41 4.18
N LEU A 11 -8.56 2.33 4.42
CA LEU A 11 -8.13 1.44 3.34
C LEU A 11 -9.32 0.79 2.60
N PRO A 12 -10.37 0.26 3.28
CA PRO A 12 -11.54 -0.27 2.59
C PRO A 12 -12.37 0.79 1.85
N PHE A 13 -12.27 2.06 2.27
CA PHE A 13 -12.86 3.16 1.52
C PHE A 13 -12.09 3.43 0.22
N LEU A 14 -10.75 3.48 0.28
CA LEU A 14 -9.86 3.80 -0.83
C LEU A 14 -9.73 2.67 -1.85
N PHE A 15 -9.81 1.41 -1.41
CA PHE A 15 -9.60 0.24 -2.26
C PHE A 15 -10.88 -0.54 -2.52
N THR A 16 -10.93 -1.23 -3.66
CA THR A 16 -11.94 -2.27 -3.88
C THR A 16 -11.56 -3.53 -3.09
N LYS A 17 -12.54 -4.13 -2.42
CA LYS A 17 -12.33 -5.38 -1.67
C LYS A 17 -12.08 -6.54 -2.64
N PRO A 18 -11.09 -7.41 -2.41
CA PRO A 18 -10.93 -8.64 -3.18
C PRO A 18 -12.17 -9.54 -3.04
N THR A 19 -12.63 -10.12 -4.14
CA THR A 19 -13.79 -11.04 -4.15
C THR A 19 -13.45 -12.43 -3.61
N HIS A 20 -12.18 -12.82 -3.68
CA HIS A 20 -11.69 -14.14 -3.26
C HIS A 20 -10.47 -13.98 -2.34
N PRO A 21 -10.24 -14.94 -1.42
CA PRO A 21 -9.00 -14.98 -0.67
C PRO A 21 -7.82 -15.20 -1.61
N MET A 22 -6.69 -14.58 -1.27
CA MET A 22 -5.45 -14.70 -2.05
C MET A 22 -4.97 -16.15 -2.06
N ARG A 23 -4.68 -16.67 -3.25
CA ARG A 23 -4.17 -18.04 -3.41
C ARG A 23 -2.70 -18.12 -2.97
N PHE A 24 -2.21 -19.33 -2.70
CA PHE A 24 -0.83 -19.55 -2.29
C PHE A 24 0.19 -18.93 -3.26
N ASN A 25 0.07 -19.22 -4.56
CA ASN A 25 0.96 -18.67 -5.58
C ASN A 25 0.90 -17.13 -5.66
N GLU A 26 -0.29 -16.56 -5.46
CA GLU A 26 -0.49 -15.10 -5.45
C GLU A 26 0.16 -14.47 -4.22
N LEU A 27 0.05 -15.13 -3.06
CA LEU A 27 0.74 -14.74 -1.83
C LEU A 27 2.25 -14.78 -2.01
N MET A 28 2.82 -15.85 -2.57
CA MET A 28 4.27 -15.96 -2.79
C MET A 28 4.78 -14.85 -3.71
N ARG A 29 4.08 -14.61 -4.82
CA ARG A 29 4.41 -13.52 -5.73
C ARG A 29 4.27 -12.15 -5.06
N ALA A 30 3.18 -11.90 -4.35
CA ALA A 30 2.94 -10.64 -3.67
C ALA A 30 3.97 -10.37 -2.56
N ASN A 31 4.33 -11.40 -1.78
CA ASN A 31 5.35 -11.32 -0.74
C ASN A 31 6.72 -11.00 -1.36
N LYS A 32 7.12 -11.71 -2.42
CA LYS A 32 8.36 -11.40 -3.13
C LYS A 32 8.40 -9.96 -3.67
N LEU A 33 7.32 -9.51 -4.32
CA LEU A 33 7.25 -8.13 -4.83
C LEU A 33 7.35 -7.09 -3.70
N TYR A 34 6.77 -7.39 -2.54
CA TYR A 34 6.84 -6.53 -1.36
C TYR A 34 8.27 -6.47 -0.79
N GLU A 35 8.94 -7.62 -0.66
CA GLU A 35 10.34 -7.70 -0.21
C GLU A 35 11.31 -7.04 -1.20
N ASP A 36 11.07 -7.18 -2.50
CA ASP A 36 11.92 -6.61 -3.55
C ASP A 36 11.64 -5.10 -3.77
N HIS A 37 10.78 -4.47 -2.95
CA HIS A 37 10.34 -3.08 -3.08
C HIS A 37 9.85 -2.70 -4.48
N MET A 38 9.23 -3.65 -5.18
CA MET A 38 8.71 -3.45 -6.53
C MET A 38 7.33 -2.80 -6.52
N LEU A 39 6.91 -2.25 -7.66
CA LEU A 39 5.58 -1.66 -7.83
C LEU A 39 4.48 -2.68 -7.53
N LEU A 40 3.70 -2.44 -6.48
CA LEU A 40 2.63 -3.33 -6.01
C LEU A 40 1.29 -3.09 -6.73
N GLU A 41 1.08 -1.86 -7.22
CA GLU A 41 -0.14 -1.48 -7.93
C GLU A 41 -0.31 -2.31 -9.21
N GLY A 42 -1.46 -2.97 -9.36
CA GLY A 42 -1.77 -3.82 -10.52
C GLY A 42 -1.13 -5.22 -10.49
N ASN A 43 -0.16 -5.48 -9.60
CA ASN A 43 0.49 -6.78 -9.48
C ASN A 43 -0.13 -7.69 -8.41
N ILE A 44 -0.88 -7.12 -7.45
CA ILE A 44 -1.60 -7.89 -6.43
C ILE A 44 -3.06 -8.09 -6.88
N PRO A 45 -3.51 -9.33 -7.10
CA PRO A 45 -4.88 -9.62 -7.53
C PRO A 45 -5.94 -9.05 -6.58
N GLY A 46 -6.99 -8.46 -7.15
CA GLY A 46 -8.11 -7.89 -6.40
C GLY A 46 -7.82 -6.55 -5.72
N MET A 47 -6.58 -6.06 -5.73
CA MET A 47 -6.23 -4.73 -5.22
C MET A 47 -6.38 -3.69 -6.33
N LYS A 48 -7.41 -2.85 -6.22
CA LYS A 48 -7.59 -1.70 -7.11
C LYS A 48 -7.85 -0.44 -6.30
N LEU A 49 -6.99 0.56 -6.47
CA LEU A 49 -7.19 1.87 -5.87
C LEU A 49 -8.34 2.59 -6.58
N ARG A 50 -9.32 3.07 -5.80
CA ARG A 50 -10.44 3.85 -6.31
C ARG A 50 -10.00 5.31 -6.37
N LEU A 51 -9.44 5.70 -7.52
CA LEU A 51 -8.89 7.04 -7.74
C LEU A 51 -9.87 8.14 -7.31
N GLY A 52 -11.13 8.11 -7.75
CA GLY A 52 -12.11 9.13 -7.37
C GLY A 52 -12.30 9.30 -5.86
N ARG A 53 -12.30 8.20 -5.09
CA ARG A 53 -12.39 8.25 -3.62
C ARG A 53 -11.11 8.76 -2.98
N THR A 54 -9.98 8.44 -3.58
CA THR A 54 -8.65 8.89 -3.14
C THR A 54 -8.50 10.40 -3.32
N TYR A 55 -8.88 10.92 -4.49
CA TYR A 55 -8.93 12.37 -4.75
C TYR A 55 -9.91 13.07 -3.82
N LEU A 56 -11.11 12.54 -3.65
CA LEU A 56 -12.11 13.13 -2.74
C LEU A 56 -11.58 13.22 -1.31
N PHE A 57 -11.01 12.14 -0.79
CA PHE A 57 -10.41 12.13 0.54
C PHE A 57 -9.31 13.18 0.67
N MET A 58 -8.38 13.23 -0.30
CA MET A 58 -7.29 14.19 -0.25
C MET A 58 -7.74 15.64 -0.40
N ILE A 59 -8.73 15.93 -1.25
CA ILE A 59 -9.31 17.27 -1.37
C ILE A 59 -9.90 17.71 -0.03
N LEU A 60 -10.64 16.82 0.66
CA LEU A 60 -11.23 17.13 1.96
C LEU A 60 -10.15 17.39 3.03
N VAL A 61 -9.15 16.51 3.13
CA VAL A 61 -8.04 16.68 4.09
C VAL A 61 -7.23 17.94 3.79
N TRP A 62 -6.95 18.21 2.52
CA TRP A 62 -6.20 19.38 2.08
C TRP A 62 -6.92 20.68 2.45
N ASN A 63 -8.21 20.77 2.17
CA ASN A 63 -9.01 21.95 2.51
C ASN A 63 -9.22 22.10 4.02
N LEU A 64 -9.37 20.98 4.76
CA LEU A 64 -9.48 21.01 6.22
C LEU A 64 -8.25 21.66 6.88
N VAL A 65 -7.07 21.51 6.27
CA VAL A 65 -5.83 22.14 6.75
C VAL A 65 -5.66 23.55 6.19
N LEU A 66 -5.85 23.75 4.89
CA LEU A 66 -5.57 25.04 4.25
C LEU A 66 -6.58 26.13 4.60
N ILE A 67 -7.87 25.81 4.75
CA ILE A 67 -8.90 26.82 5.03
C ILE A 67 -8.65 27.54 6.37
N PRO A 68 -8.38 26.85 7.49
CA PRO A 68 -8.02 27.51 8.75
C PRO A 68 -6.75 28.36 8.64
N ILE A 69 -5.73 27.86 7.94
CA ILE A 69 -4.48 28.61 7.71
C ILE A 69 -4.77 29.88 6.90
N ALA A 70 -5.54 29.78 5.83
CA ALA A 70 -5.92 30.91 5.00
C ALA A 70 -6.74 31.95 5.78
N MET A 71 -7.65 31.53 6.66
CA MET A 71 -8.39 32.43 7.54
C MET A 71 -7.47 33.16 8.52
N LEU A 72 -6.53 32.44 9.15
CA LEU A 72 -5.58 33.02 10.11
C LEU A 72 -4.66 34.06 9.45
N PHE A 73 -4.20 33.78 8.22
CA PHE A 73 -3.32 34.66 7.47
C PHE A 73 -4.05 35.61 6.50
N HIS A 74 -5.38 35.67 6.54
CA HIS A 74 -6.19 36.40 5.54
C HIS A 74 -5.74 37.86 5.38
N THR A 75 -5.54 38.57 6.49
CA THR A 75 -5.14 39.99 6.49
C THR A 75 -3.76 40.26 5.89
N PHE A 76 -2.89 39.24 5.89
CA PHE A 76 -1.60 39.29 5.22
C PHE A 76 -1.75 38.94 3.73
N LEU A 77 -2.50 37.88 3.43
CA LEU A 77 -2.74 37.40 2.07
C LEU A 77 -3.45 38.44 1.19
N GLU A 78 -4.38 39.22 1.74
CA GLU A 78 -5.11 40.29 1.03
C GLU A 78 -4.17 41.37 0.47
N LYS A 79 -3.00 41.57 1.09
CA LYS A 79 -2.05 42.64 0.72
C LYS A 79 -0.98 42.18 -0.26
N ILE A 80 -1.00 40.90 -0.67
CA ILE A 80 0.01 40.32 -1.57
C ILE A 80 -0.25 40.74 -3.02
N ASP A 81 0.83 41.06 -3.75
CA ASP A 81 0.77 41.35 -5.19
C ASP A 81 0.28 40.14 -6.01
N CYS A 82 -0.43 40.40 -7.10
CA CYS A 82 -1.03 39.35 -7.92
C CYS A 82 0.00 38.36 -8.49
N HIS A 83 1.22 38.79 -8.84
CA HIS A 83 2.25 37.90 -9.37
C HIS A 83 2.73 36.92 -8.30
N ILE A 84 2.93 37.40 -7.07
CA ILE A 84 3.32 36.57 -5.93
C ILE A 84 2.21 35.57 -5.60
N ALA A 85 0.94 36.01 -5.64
CA ALA A 85 -0.21 35.13 -5.41
C ALA A 85 -0.28 33.99 -6.44
N ILE A 86 -0.02 34.27 -7.72
CA ILE A 86 0.03 33.23 -8.77
C ILE A 86 1.16 32.24 -8.49
N ILE A 87 2.37 32.71 -8.17
CA ILE A 87 3.51 31.83 -7.85
C ILE A 87 3.18 30.94 -6.64
N LEU A 88 2.59 31.51 -5.59
CA LEU A 88 2.16 30.79 -4.41
C LEU A 88 1.14 29.70 -4.74
N ALA A 89 0.13 30.02 -5.59
CA ALA A 89 -0.86 29.06 -6.04
C ALA A 89 -0.25 27.89 -6.84
N VAL A 90 0.73 28.16 -7.70
CA VAL A 90 1.47 27.13 -8.44
C VAL A 90 2.23 26.21 -7.46
N ILE A 91 2.93 26.78 -6.48
CA ILE A 91 3.66 26.01 -5.47
C ILE A 91 2.70 25.13 -4.65
N PHE A 92 1.56 25.66 -4.20
CA PHE A 92 0.56 24.88 -3.47
C PHE A 92 -0.02 23.75 -4.31
N THR A 93 -0.24 23.99 -5.60
CA THR A 93 -0.74 22.98 -6.53
C THR A 93 0.28 21.85 -6.70
N LEU A 94 1.56 22.17 -6.89
CA LEU A 94 2.63 21.18 -6.95
C LEU A 94 2.74 20.38 -5.65
N LEU A 95 2.67 21.06 -4.50
CA LEU A 95 2.71 20.43 -3.19
C LEU A 95 1.54 19.45 -2.99
N PHE A 96 0.32 19.84 -3.41
CA PHE A 96 -0.86 18.97 -3.35
C PHE A 96 -0.64 17.68 -4.15
N PHE A 97 -0.20 17.78 -5.40
CA PHE A 97 0.03 16.61 -6.24
C PHE A 97 1.20 15.75 -5.75
N GLY A 98 2.26 16.36 -5.21
CA GLY A 98 3.37 15.65 -4.57
C GLY A 98 2.90 14.82 -3.38
N ILE A 99 2.16 15.44 -2.45
CA ILE A 99 1.60 14.75 -1.28
C ILE A 99 0.60 13.67 -1.69
N LEU A 100 -0.26 13.95 -2.68
CA LEU A 100 -1.18 12.95 -3.21
C LEU A 100 -0.43 11.73 -3.77
N SER A 101 0.66 11.93 -4.50
CA SER A 101 1.48 10.85 -5.06
C SER A 101 2.05 9.97 -3.95
N ILE A 102 2.67 10.59 -2.95
CA ILE A 102 3.22 9.90 -1.77
C ILE A 102 2.12 9.14 -1.02
N PHE A 103 0.96 9.78 -0.83
CA PHE A 103 -0.18 9.16 -0.16
C PHE A 103 -0.71 7.93 -0.91
N LYS A 104 -0.83 8.01 -2.23
CA LYS A 104 -1.24 6.86 -3.07
C LYS A 104 -0.29 5.69 -2.91
N GLN A 105 1.01 5.94 -2.96
CA GLN A 105 2.03 4.90 -2.79
C GLN A 105 1.93 4.28 -1.39
N TRP A 106 1.96 5.11 -0.35
CA TRP A 106 1.84 4.67 1.04
C TRP A 106 0.57 3.84 1.30
N ALA A 107 -0.58 4.30 0.79
CA ALA A 107 -1.85 3.59 0.96
C ALA A 107 -1.85 2.22 0.26
N THR A 108 -1.17 2.12 -0.89
CA THR A 108 -1.02 0.89 -1.65
C THR A 108 -0.11 -0.10 -0.93
N GLU A 109 1.05 0.33 -0.46
CA GLU A 109 1.97 -0.49 0.33
C GLU A 109 1.31 -1.01 1.61
N ARG A 110 0.58 -0.14 2.33
CA ARG A 110 -0.13 -0.52 3.55
C ARG A 110 -1.24 -1.55 3.28
N MET A 111 -2.01 -1.35 2.21
CA MET A 111 -3.05 -2.31 1.82
C MET A 111 -2.44 -3.65 1.37
N ALA A 112 -1.33 -3.63 0.64
CA ALA A 112 -0.60 -4.81 0.23
C ALA A 112 -0.11 -5.61 1.43
N GLN A 113 0.57 -4.95 2.37
CA GLN A 113 1.05 -5.59 3.59
C GLN A 113 -0.10 -6.22 4.38
N LYS A 114 -1.23 -5.51 4.50
CA LYS A 114 -2.43 -6.03 5.16
C LYS A 114 -2.96 -7.30 4.47
N MET A 115 -3.07 -7.29 3.14
CA MET A 115 -3.54 -8.45 2.37
C MET A 115 -2.58 -9.64 2.46
N ILE A 116 -1.27 -9.37 2.37
CA ILE A 116 -0.22 -10.40 2.48
C ILE A 116 -0.28 -11.04 3.86
N ARG A 117 -0.32 -10.26 4.94
CA ARG A 117 -0.42 -10.80 6.31
C ARG A 117 -1.69 -11.61 6.54
N GLN A 118 -2.83 -11.15 6.01
CA GLN A 118 -4.10 -11.89 6.08
C GLN A 118 -4.03 -13.23 5.33
N ALA A 119 -3.41 -13.25 4.15
CA ALA A 119 -3.24 -14.48 3.39
C ALA A 119 -2.19 -15.40 4.05
N TRP A 120 -1.15 -14.82 4.65
CA TRP A 120 -0.12 -15.54 5.37
C TRP A 120 -0.70 -16.30 6.56
N SER A 121 -1.57 -15.69 7.36
CA SER A 121 -2.20 -16.39 8.50
C SER A 121 -3.10 -17.56 8.08
N ILE A 122 -3.52 -17.62 6.81
CA ILE A 122 -4.30 -18.73 6.24
C ILE A 122 -3.37 -19.84 5.76
N HIS A 123 -2.33 -19.49 4.97
CA HIS A 123 -1.45 -20.47 4.33
C HIS A 123 -0.32 -20.96 5.24
N PHE A 124 0.13 -20.14 6.19
CA PHE A 124 1.23 -20.42 7.13
C PHE A 124 0.82 -20.18 8.58
N PRO A 125 -0.17 -20.92 9.13
CA PRO A 125 -0.72 -20.66 10.46
C PRO A 125 0.31 -20.85 11.60
N TYR A 126 1.36 -21.64 11.38
CA TYR A 126 2.40 -21.93 12.38
C TYR A 126 3.67 -21.10 12.23
N TYR A 127 3.78 -20.27 11.19
CA TYR A 127 4.97 -19.46 10.94
C TYR A 127 4.60 -17.98 11.06
N ASP A 128 5.28 -17.26 11.94
CA ASP A 128 5.10 -15.81 12.04
C ASP A 128 5.57 -15.14 10.75
N TYR A 129 4.76 -14.22 10.24
CA TYR A 129 5.11 -13.39 9.09
C TYR A 129 6.39 -12.62 9.36
N ASP A 130 6.51 -11.94 10.50
CA ASP A 130 7.60 -11.01 10.81
C ASP A 130 8.98 -11.69 10.89
N VAL A 131 9.00 -13.01 11.10
CA VAL A 131 10.24 -13.80 11.16
C VAL A 131 10.56 -14.44 9.81
N ASN A 132 9.55 -14.91 9.09
CA ASN A 132 9.75 -15.84 7.98
C ASN A 132 9.51 -15.23 6.59
N HIS A 133 8.93 -14.03 6.50
CA HIS A 133 8.55 -13.42 5.22
C HIS A 133 9.72 -13.27 4.24
N VAL A 134 10.88 -12.77 4.69
CA VAL A 134 12.11 -12.63 3.87
C VAL A 134 12.61 -13.99 3.40
N LYS A 135 12.59 -14.98 4.30
CA LYS A 135 13.08 -16.32 4.04
C LYS A 135 12.24 -17.03 2.98
N VAL A 136 10.92 -16.96 3.12
CA VAL A 136 9.99 -17.54 2.15
C VAL A 136 10.09 -16.85 0.80
N ALA A 137 10.36 -15.53 0.75
CA ALA A 137 10.64 -14.85 -0.52
C ALA A 137 11.90 -15.39 -1.23
N LYS A 138 12.96 -15.74 -0.46
CA LYS A 138 14.16 -16.40 -1.01
C LYS A 138 13.84 -17.80 -1.52
N LEU A 139 13.18 -18.63 -0.70
CA LEU A 139 12.77 -19.98 -1.10
C LEU A 139 11.89 -19.99 -2.35
N TYR A 140 10.99 -19.01 -2.46
CA TYR A 140 10.17 -18.83 -3.66
C TYR A 140 11.03 -18.48 -4.88
N THR A 141 12.04 -17.63 -4.72
CA THR A 141 12.98 -17.29 -5.80
C THR A 141 13.75 -18.53 -6.26
N ASP A 142 14.31 -19.30 -5.32
CA ASP A 142 15.03 -20.55 -5.60
C ASP A 142 14.13 -21.57 -6.33
N ALA A 143 12.86 -21.67 -5.92
CA ALA A 143 11.90 -22.57 -6.56
C ALA A 143 11.59 -22.16 -8.01
N MET A 144 11.50 -20.86 -8.29
CA MET A 144 11.33 -20.34 -9.65
C MET A 144 12.54 -20.60 -10.53
N GLU A 145 13.76 -20.41 -10.01
CA GLU A 145 15.00 -20.74 -10.73
C GLU A 145 15.10 -22.23 -11.08
N ARG A 146 14.56 -23.09 -10.21
CA ARG A 146 14.47 -24.55 -10.43
C ARG A 146 13.28 -24.97 -11.30
N GLY A 147 12.44 -24.04 -11.73
CA GLY A 147 11.24 -24.33 -12.56
C GLY A 147 10.11 -25.05 -11.81
N VAL A 148 10.07 -24.98 -10.48
CA VAL A 148 9.02 -25.62 -9.67
C VAL A 148 7.74 -24.80 -9.73
N THR A 149 6.62 -25.38 -10.16
CA THR A 149 5.35 -24.65 -10.32
C THR A 149 4.17 -25.37 -9.67
N GLY A 150 3.08 -24.62 -9.43
CA GLY A 150 1.82 -25.19 -8.95
C GLY A 150 1.92 -25.84 -7.57
N ALA A 151 1.31 -27.03 -7.41
CA ALA A 151 1.30 -27.76 -6.14
C ALA A 151 2.70 -28.15 -5.64
N ASN A 152 3.65 -28.35 -6.56
CA ASN A 152 5.03 -28.67 -6.19
C ASN A 152 5.74 -27.50 -5.50
N LEU A 153 5.32 -26.26 -5.79
CA LEU A 153 5.88 -25.06 -5.18
C LEU A 153 5.55 -24.98 -3.69
N GLU A 154 4.27 -25.19 -3.36
CA GLU A 154 3.80 -25.20 -1.98
C GLU A 154 4.50 -26.29 -1.18
N MET A 155 4.56 -27.51 -1.74
CA MET A 155 5.28 -28.61 -1.11
C MET A 155 6.77 -28.31 -0.91
N TYR A 156 7.44 -27.71 -1.91
CA TYR A 156 8.86 -27.33 -1.82
C TYR A 156 9.12 -26.36 -0.67
N ILE A 157 8.31 -25.29 -0.59
CA ILE A 157 8.48 -24.26 0.44
C ILE A 157 8.17 -24.83 1.84
N MET A 158 7.10 -25.60 1.98
CA MET A 158 6.73 -26.20 3.28
C MET A 158 7.78 -27.22 3.75
N ASN A 159 8.31 -28.05 2.85
CA ASN A 159 9.37 -28.99 3.17
C ASN A 159 10.64 -28.26 3.61
N ALA A 160 11.07 -27.24 2.87
CA ALA A 160 12.24 -26.43 3.22
C ALA A 160 12.09 -25.79 4.61
N LEU A 161 10.92 -25.20 4.90
CA LEU A 161 10.63 -24.61 6.22
C LEU A 161 10.62 -25.65 7.36
N SER A 162 10.20 -26.89 7.09
CA SER A 162 10.12 -27.95 8.11
C SER A 162 11.46 -28.60 8.44
N GLN A 163 12.39 -28.68 7.47
CA GLN A 163 13.71 -29.29 7.66
C GLN A 163 14.69 -28.44 8.48
N GLU A 164 14.32 -27.20 8.77
CA GLU A 164 15.13 -26.26 9.55
C GLU A 164 14.68 -26.13 11.02
N LYS A 165 13.86 -27.07 11.50
CA LYS A 165 13.56 -27.22 12.94
C LYS A 165 14.70 -27.90 13.69
#